data_AF-A0A6B2VL63-F1
#
_entry.id   AF-A0A6B2VL63-F1
#
_cell.length_a   1.000
_cell.length_b   1.000
_cell.length_c   1.000
_cell.angle_alpha   90.00
_cell.angle_beta   90.00
_cell.angle_gamma   90.00
#
_symmetry.space_group_name_H-M   'P 1'
#
loop_
_entity.id
_entity.type
_entity.pdbx_description
1 polymer ?
#
loop_
_entity_poly.entity_id
_entity_poly.type
_entity_poly.pdbx_seq_one_letter_code
_entity_poly.pdbx_strand_id
1 'polypeptide(L)'
;MDFAQHTIDIARRNVDEGGRPFATVVVKDGEILAESANLVAQTADPTAHAEILALRAACTALGTEHLVGATIYVLAQPCPMCLGALYYCSPDEVVFLTTRDAYAPHYVDDRKYFELDTFYDEFAKDWRERRLPMRHEPREAAVDVYRRWQERNGGERRVAGAPTAG
;
A
#
# COMPACT_ATOMS: atom_id res chain seq x y z
N MET A 1 -0.43 3.66 24.58
CA MET A 1 -0.62 4.77 23.62
C MET A 1 -1.85 4.47 22.79
N ASP A 2 -2.65 5.46 22.44
CA ASP A 2 -3.77 5.27 21.51
C ASP A 2 -3.27 5.49 20.07
N PHE A 3 -3.02 4.40 19.35
CA PHE A 3 -2.47 4.45 17.99
C PHE A 3 -3.48 4.96 16.97
N ALA A 4 -4.78 4.78 17.22
CA ALA A 4 -5.83 5.31 16.36
C ALA A 4 -5.88 6.84 16.47
N GLN A 5 -5.89 7.37 17.69
CA GLN A 5 -5.84 8.82 17.91
C GLN A 5 -4.53 9.43 17.36
N HIS A 6 -3.40 8.77 17.56
CA HIS A 6 -2.12 9.24 17.02
C HIS A 6 -2.12 9.29 15.49
N THR A 7 -2.72 8.30 14.82
CA THR A 7 -2.91 8.30 13.36
C THR A 7 -3.74 9.51 12.91
N ILE A 8 -4.79 9.86 13.65
CA ILE A 8 -5.62 11.05 13.38
C ILE A 8 -4.81 12.34 13.55
N ASP A 9 -3.98 12.42 14.59
CA ASP A 9 -3.19 13.62 14.89
C ASP A 9 -2.12 13.88 13.82
N ILE A 10 -1.49 12.84 13.28
CA ILE A 10 -0.57 12.93 12.14
C ILE A 10 -1.30 13.46 10.90
N ALA A 11 -2.47 12.88 10.58
CA ALA A 11 -3.24 13.29 9.41
C ALA A 11 -3.69 14.75 9.53
N ARG A 12 -4.15 15.18 10.71
CA ARG A 12 -4.53 16.57 10.98
C ARG A 12 -3.35 17.52 10.75
N ARG A 13 -2.19 17.22 11.33
CA ARG A 13 -0.98 18.04 11.13
C ARG A 13 -0.60 18.14 9.66
N ASN A 14 -0.67 17.03 8.93
CA ASN A 14 -0.35 17.02 7.50
C ASN A 14 -1.29 17.92 6.69
N VAL A 15 -2.58 17.96 7.03
CA VAL A 15 -3.54 18.89 6.42
C VAL A 15 -3.18 20.34 6.71
N ASP A 16 -2.84 20.65 7.97
CA ASP A 16 -2.42 22.00 8.38
C ASP A 16 -1.14 22.46 7.62
N GLU A 17 -0.31 21.51 7.21
CA GLU A 17 0.90 21.73 6.40
C GLU A 17 0.64 21.73 4.87
N GLY A 18 -0.61 21.61 4.43
CA GLY A 18 -1.00 21.62 3.01
C GLY A 18 -0.98 20.25 2.31
N GLY A 19 -0.81 19.18 3.07
CA GLY A 19 -0.86 17.79 2.61
C GLY A 19 -2.27 17.20 2.54
N ARG A 20 -2.35 15.97 2.01
CA ARG A 20 -3.63 15.22 1.93
C ARG A 20 -4.00 14.61 3.29
N PRO A 21 -5.30 14.42 3.61
CA PRO A 21 -5.76 13.97 4.92
C PRO A 21 -5.61 12.46 5.10
N PHE A 22 -4.38 11.93 5.08
CA PHE A 22 -4.13 10.51 5.33
C PHE A 22 -2.85 10.31 6.14
N ALA A 23 -2.87 9.32 7.01
CA ALA A 23 -1.73 8.89 7.80
C ALA A 23 -1.75 7.38 8.03
N THR A 24 -0.59 6.84 8.37
CA THR A 24 -0.40 5.42 8.70
C THR A 24 0.63 5.28 9.80
N VAL A 25 0.35 4.39 10.74
CA VAL A 25 1.24 4.02 11.84
C VAL A 25 1.39 2.50 11.83
N VAL A 26 2.63 2.02 11.78
CA VAL A 26 2.98 0.61 11.85
C VAL A 26 3.42 0.30 13.28
N VAL A 27 2.69 -0.58 13.96
CA VAL A 27 2.90 -0.91 15.37
C VAL A 27 3.29 -2.38 15.49
N LYS A 28 4.28 -2.69 16.33
CA LYS A 28 4.63 -4.06 16.70
C LYS A 28 5.03 -4.10 18.17
N ASP A 29 4.55 -5.09 18.90
CA ASP A 29 4.84 -5.27 20.34
C ASP A 29 4.54 -4.02 21.21
N GLY A 30 3.54 -3.22 20.79
CA GLY A 30 3.15 -1.99 21.48
C GLY A 30 4.04 -0.78 21.19
N GLU A 31 4.97 -0.88 20.24
CA GLU A 31 5.86 0.21 19.81
C GLU A 31 5.62 0.60 18.36
N ILE A 32 5.81 1.89 18.05
CA ILE A 32 5.72 2.39 16.67
C ILE A 32 7.03 2.08 15.96
N LEU A 33 6.98 1.24 14.93
CA LEU A 33 8.12 0.92 14.07
C LEU A 33 8.37 2.02 13.03
N ALA A 34 7.29 2.53 12.46
CA ALA A 34 7.31 3.60 11.48
C ALA A 34 5.95 4.28 11.40
N GLU A 35 5.95 5.53 10.97
CA GLU A 35 4.73 6.30 10.72
C GLU A 35 4.96 7.27 9.57
N SER A 36 3.89 7.62 8.86
CA SER A 36 3.96 8.61 7.80
C SER A 36 2.60 9.24 7.52
N ALA A 37 2.63 10.49 7.07
CA ALA A 37 1.48 11.13 6.44
C ALA A 37 1.55 10.97 4.91
N ASN A 38 0.47 11.28 4.21
CA ASN A 38 0.50 11.33 2.74
C ASN A 38 1.28 12.56 2.27
N LEU A 39 2.34 12.33 1.49
CA LEU A 39 3.25 13.37 0.99
C LEU A 39 3.10 13.65 -0.51
N VAL A 40 2.01 13.19 -1.14
CA VAL A 40 1.80 13.35 -2.60
C VAL A 40 1.87 14.82 -3.02
N ALA A 41 1.21 15.71 -2.28
CA ALA A 41 1.18 17.14 -2.60
C ALA A 41 2.55 17.80 -2.40
N GLN A 42 3.29 17.38 -1.37
CA GLN A 42 4.56 17.96 -0.98
C GLN A 42 5.73 17.48 -1.85
N THR A 43 5.64 16.27 -2.40
CA THR A 43 6.76 15.63 -3.13
C THR A 43 6.52 15.49 -4.63
N ALA A 44 5.30 15.76 -5.10
CA ALA A 44 4.86 15.46 -6.46
C ALA A 44 5.01 13.98 -6.86
N ASP A 45 5.16 13.08 -5.89
CA ASP A 45 5.16 11.63 -6.08
C ASP A 45 3.73 11.09 -5.88
N PRO A 46 3.03 10.63 -6.94
CA PRO A 46 1.69 10.09 -6.79
C PRO A 46 1.63 8.79 -5.99
N THR A 47 2.77 8.15 -5.70
CA THR A 47 2.87 6.92 -4.90
C THR A 47 3.18 7.18 -3.43
N ALA A 48 3.46 8.43 -3.04
CA ALA A 48 3.79 8.85 -1.67
C ALA A 48 2.57 8.88 -0.73
N HIS A 49 1.76 7.82 -0.79
CA HIS A 49 0.67 7.56 0.14
C HIS A 49 1.23 7.18 1.51
N ALA A 50 0.47 7.50 2.57
CA ALA A 50 0.90 7.27 3.95
C ALA A 50 1.26 5.80 4.20
N GLU A 51 0.46 4.87 3.69
CA GLU A 51 0.70 3.43 3.84
C GLU A 51 2.00 3.03 3.15
N ILE A 52 2.22 3.47 1.91
CA ILE A 52 3.43 3.15 1.14
C ILE A 52 4.69 3.66 1.86
N LEU A 53 4.66 4.90 2.35
CA LEU A 53 5.81 5.51 3.02
C LEU A 53 6.11 4.83 4.36
N ALA A 54 5.09 4.58 5.19
CA ALA A 54 5.25 3.92 6.48
C ALA A 54 5.73 2.47 6.33
N LEU A 55 5.16 1.71 5.39
CA LEU A 55 5.60 0.34 5.07
C LEU A 55 7.06 0.30 4.61
N ARG A 56 7.45 1.19 3.68
CA ARG A 56 8.83 1.30 3.20
C ARG A 56 9.81 1.60 4.34
N ALA A 57 9.46 2.54 5.21
CA ALA A 57 10.29 2.89 6.36
C ALA A 57 10.43 1.72 7.34
N ALA A 58 9.33 1.04 7.70
CA ALA A 58 9.36 -0.12 8.59
C ALA A 58 10.21 -1.27 8.02
N CYS A 59 9.97 -1.65 6.76
CA CYS A 59 10.70 -2.71 6.09
C CYS A 59 12.20 -2.41 5.98
N THR A 60 12.56 -1.15 5.67
CA THR A 60 13.97 -0.72 5.60
C THR A 60 14.64 -0.77 6.96
N ALA A 61 13.96 -0.31 8.02
CA ALA A 61 14.51 -0.34 9.38
C ALA A 61 14.74 -1.76 9.89
N LEU A 62 13.87 -2.70 9.51
CA LEU A 62 13.93 -4.10 9.94
C LEU A 62 14.76 -5.01 9.01
N GLY A 63 15.12 -4.55 7.80
CA GLY A 63 15.81 -5.37 6.81
C GLY A 63 14.98 -6.56 6.30
N THR A 64 13.66 -6.40 6.24
CA THR A 64 12.70 -7.44 5.85
C THR A 64 11.66 -6.86 4.88
N GLU A 65 11.04 -7.71 4.07
CA GLU A 65 9.87 -7.36 3.25
C GLU A 65 8.54 -7.79 3.89
N HIS A 66 8.59 -8.43 5.06
CA HIS A 66 7.42 -8.89 5.82
C HIS A 66 7.32 -8.20 7.19
N LEU A 67 6.12 -7.77 7.54
CA LEU A 67 5.76 -7.11 8.80
C LEU A 67 4.87 -8.00 9.68
N VAL A 68 5.11 -9.32 9.66
CA VAL A 68 4.39 -10.27 10.54
C VAL A 68 4.56 -9.87 12.01
N GLY A 69 3.48 -9.99 12.78
CA GLY A 69 3.38 -9.53 14.16
C GLY A 69 3.04 -8.04 14.29
N ALA A 70 2.91 -7.30 13.18
CA ALA A 70 2.54 -5.89 13.22
C ALA A 70 1.03 -5.68 13.03
N THR A 71 0.50 -4.67 13.72
CA THR A 71 -0.81 -4.07 13.44
C THR A 71 -0.58 -2.72 12.76
N ILE A 72 -1.25 -2.49 11.64
CA ILE A 72 -1.11 -1.26 10.86
C ILE A 72 -2.38 -0.44 10.98
N TYR A 73 -2.25 0.76 11.56
CA TYR A 73 -3.33 1.72 11.68
C TYR A 73 -3.30 2.66 10.47
N VAL A 74 -4.40 2.75 9.74
CA VAL A 74 -4.57 3.62 8.57
C VAL A 74 -5.78 4.52 8.78
N LEU A 75 -5.68 5.79 8.40
CA LEU A 75 -6.80 6.73 8.61
C LEU A 75 -8.06 6.30 7.85
N ALA A 76 -7.90 5.74 6.66
CA ALA A 76 -8.98 5.43 5.74
C ALA A 76 -8.80 4.03 5.15
N GLN A 77 -9.92 3.42 4.73
CA GLN A 77 -9.89 2.16 3.98
C GLN A 77 -8.89 2.26 2.82
N PRO A 78 -7.88 1.36 2.75
CA PRO A 78 -6.79 1.47 1.78
C PRO A 78 -7.29 1.51 0.33
N CYS A 79 -6.55 2.23 -0.52
CA CYS A 79 -6.73 2.13 -1.97
C CYS A 79 -6.08 0.85 -2.55
N PRO A 80 -6.43 0.38 -3.76
CA PRO A 80 -5.79 -0.76 -4.42
C PRO A 80 -4.25 -0.77 -4.39
N MET A 81 -3.59 0.38 -4.57
CA MET A 81 -2.13 0.46 -4.47
C MET A 81 -1.64 0.11 -3.04
N CYS A 82 -2.19 0.77 -2.03
CA CYS A 82 -1.83 0.56 -0.64
C CYS A 82 -2.26 -0.82 -0.14
N LEU A 83 -3.43 -1.31 -0.55
CA LEU A 83 -3.92 -2.65 -0.25
C LEU A 83 -2.97 -3.71 -0.80
N GLY A 84 -2.54 -3.58 -2.06
CA GLY A 84 -1.54 -4.46 -2.65
C GLY A 84 -0.24 -4.47 -1.84
N ALA A 85 0.26 -3.30 -1.43
CA ALA A 85 1.45 -3.19 -0.59
C ALA A 85 1.27 -3.87 0.77
N LEU A 86 0.12 -3.69 1.43
CA LEU A 86 -0.22 -4.35 2.70
C LEU A 86 -0.22 -5.87 2.55
N TYR A 87 -0.78 -6.41 1.45
CA TYR A 87 -0.73 -7.85 1.15
C TYR A 87 0.71 -8.38 1.02
N TYR A 88 1.60 -7.65 0.33
CA TYR A 88 3.00 -8.06 0.23
C TYR A 88 3.71 -8.04 1.59
N CYS A 89 3.42 -7.04 2.42
CA CYS A 89 4.00 -6.93 3.75
C CYS A 89 3.44 -7.94 4.76
N SER A 90 2.27 -8.52 4.54
CA SER A 90 1.69 -9.55 5.43
C SER A 90 1.67 -9.16 6.94
N PRO A 91 1.12 -7.99 7.32
CA PRO A 91 0.88 -7.69 8.74
C PRO A 91 -0.16 -8.65 9.31
N ASP A 92 -0.23 -8.75 10.64
CA ASP A 92 -1.25 -9.57 11.31
C ASP A 92 -2.63 -8.92 11.20
N GLU A 93 -2.68 -7.58 11.23
CA GLU A 93 -3.93 -6.83 11.16
C GLU A 93 -3.74 -5.45 10.51
N VAL A 94 -4.78 -4.99 9.82
CA VAL A 94 -4.92 -3.60 9.37
C VAL A 94 -6.18 -3.00 9.99
N VAL A 95 -6.01 -1.96 10.80
CA VAL A 95 -7.09 -1.19 11.42
C VAL A 95 -7.31 0.08 10.62
N PHE A 96 -8.45 0.20 9.96
CA PHE A 96 -8.82 1.43 9.24
C PHE A 96 -9.85 2.24 10.02
N LEU A 97 -9.63 3.56 10.14
CA LEU A 97 -10.45 4.42 11.00
C LEU A 97 -11.68 5.01 10.31
N THR A 98 -11.66 5.11 8.98
CA THR A 98 -12.73 5.72 8.17
C THR A 98 -13.02 4.89 6.93
N THR A 99 -14.28 4.71 6.57
CA THR A 99 -14.70 4.05 5.33
C THR A 99 -14.72 5.02 4.16
N ARG A 100 -14.66 4.48 2.92
CA ARG A 100 -14.78 5.31 1.72
C ARG A 100 -16.04 6.14 1.68
N ASP A 101 -17.18 5.52 1.95
CA ASP A 101 -18.48 6.19 1.97
C ASP A 101 -18.53 7.36 2.96
N ALA A 102 -17.81 7.25 4.09
CA ALA A 102 -17.78 8.29 5.09
C ALA A 102 -16.93 9.51 4.68
N TYR A 103 -15.81 9.32 3.97
CA TYR A 103 -14.95 10.45 3.55
C TYR A 103 -15.22 10.97 2.14
N ALA A 104 -15.90 10.20 1.27
CA ALA A 104 -16.18 10.58 -0.11
C ALA A 104 -16.88 11.96 -0.27
N PRO A 105 -17.81 12.39 0.61
CA PRO A 105 -18.40 13.74 0.53
C PRO A 105 -17.41 14.89 0.77
N HIS A 106 -16.24 14.61 1.34
CA HIS A 106 -15.26 15.60 1.77
C HIS A 106 -13.96 15.57 0.97
N TYR A 107 -13.72 14.50 0.20
CA TYR A 107 -12.46 14.26 -0.48
C TYR A 107 -12.65 13.46 -1.77
N VAL A 108 -11.94 13.86 -2.82
CA VAL A 108 -11.96 13.22 -4.14
C VAL A 108 -10.52 12.97 -4.59
N ASP A 109 -10.25 11.81 -5.19
CA ASP A 109 -8.95 11.47 -5.80
C ASP A 109 -9.14 10.82 -7.17
N ASP A 110 -9.85 11.54 -8.03
CA ASP A 110 -10.08 11.11 -9.40
C ASP A 110 -8.82 11.29 -10.24
N ARG A 111 -8.58 10.30 -11.09
CA ARG A 111 -7.49 10.29 -12.06
C ARG A 111 -8.04 10.03 -13.44
N LYS A 112 -7.21 10.22 -14.46
CA LYS A 112 -7.59 10.01 -15.87
C LYS A 112 -8.31 8.68 -16.15
N TYR A 113 -7.95 7.61 -15.42
CA TYR A 113 -8.42 6.26 -15.69
C TYR A 113 -9.31 5.66 -14.59
N PHE A 114 -9.55 6.36 -13.49
CA PHE A 114 -10.42 5.87 -12.41
C PHE A 114 -10.94 7.03 -11.58
N GLU A 115 -12.14 6.85 -11.04
CA GLU A 115 -12.76 7.75 -10.07
C GLU A 115 -12.75 7.09 -8.70
N LEU A 116 -12.88 7.88 -7.63
CA LEU A 116 -12.91 7.37 -6.26
C LEU A 116 -13.98 6.28 -6.07
N ASP A 117 -15.15 6.47 -6.68
CA ASP A 117 -16.31 5.58 -6.55
C ASP A 117 -16.14 4.25 -7.30
N THR A 118 -15.43 4.24 -8.44
CA THR A 118 -15.26 3.03 -9.28
C THR A 118 -13.87 2.42 -9.19
N PHE A 119 -13.05 2.88 -8.24
CA PHE A 119 -11.63 2.56 -8.20
C PHE A 119 -11.36 1.06 -8.11
N TYR A 120 -12.01 0.35 -7.20
CA TYR A 120 -11.84 -1.10 -7.06
C TYR A 120 -12.38 -1.86 -8.26
N ASP A 121 -13.51 -1.44 -8.81
CA ASP A 121 -14.12 -2.06 -9.99
C ASP A 121 -13.18 -1.97 -11.20
N GLU A 122 -12.49 -0.84 -11.36
CA GLU A 122 -11.52 -0.65 -12.43
C GLU A 122 -10.33 -1.62 -12.32
N PHE A 123 -9.87 -1.92 -11.11
CA PHE A 123 -8.79 -2.89 -10.87
C PHE A 123 -9.24 -4.33 -11.04
N ALA A 124 -10.52 -4.63 -10.78
CA ALA A 124 -11.10 -5.96 -10.91
C ALA A 124 -11.33 -6.39 -12.37
N LYS A 125 -11.44 -5.45 -13.31
CA LYS A 125 -11.61 -5.73 -14.74
C LYS A 125 -10.44 -6.51 -15.33
N ASP A 126 -10.74 -7.33 -16.34
CA ASP A 126 -9.72 -7.87 -17.23
C ASP A 126 -8.90 -6.72 -17.83
N TRP A 127 -7.59 -6.89 -17.99
CA TRP A 127 -6.70 -5.82 -18.45
C TRP A 127 -7.07 -5.26 -19.83
N ARG A 128 -7.83 -6.02 -20.64
CA ARG A 128 -8.35 -5.60 -21.96
C ARG A 128 -9.55 -4.66 -21.85
N GLU A 129 -10.24 -4.63 -20.72
CA GLU A 129 -11.47 -3.87 -20.49
C GLU A 129 -11.26 -2.64 -19.60
N ARG A 130 -10.03 -2.43 -19.12
CA ARG A 130 -9.66 -1.27 -18.32
C ARG A 130 -9.65 0.01 -19.16
N ARG A 131 -10.04 1.11 -18.53
CA ARG A 131 -9.86 2.50 -18.99
C ARG A 131 -8.38 2.82 -19.21
N LEU A 132 -7.49 2.20 -18.44
CA LEU A 132 -6.04 2.26 -18.70
C LEU A 132 -5.72 1.42 -19.94
N PRO A 133 -5.27 2.03 -21.06
CA PRO A 133 -4.97 1.27 -22.27
C PRO A 133 -3.77 0.37 -22.05
N MET A 134 -3.96 -0.93 -22.23
CA MET A 134 -2.95 -1.97 -22.07
C MET A 134 -2.86 -2.80 -23.36
N ARG A 135 -1.65 -3.21 -23.74
CA ARG A 135 -1.41 -4.05 -24.93
C ARG A 135 -0.43 -5.15 -24.57
N HIS A 136 -0.80 -6.40 -24.82
CA HIS A 136 0.09 -7.55 -24.69
C HIS A 136 0.86 -7.77 -25.99
N GLU A 137 2.20 -7.75 -25.91
CA GLU A 137 3.10 -8.05 -27.01
C GLU A 137 4.05 -9.18 -26.58
N PRO A 138 3.72 -10.45 -26.89
CA PRO A 138 4.48 -11.58 -26.38
C PRO A 138 5.89 -11.65 -26.97
N ARG A 139 6.90 -11.86 -26.11
CA ARG A 139 8.31 -12.04 -26.46
C ARG A 139 8.85 -13.23 -25.68
N GLU A 140 9.36 -14.25 -26.37
CA GLU A 140 9.94 -15.43 -25.69
C GLU A 140 11.08 -15.04 -24.73
N ALA A 141 11.95 -14.13 -25.17
CA ALA A 141 13.04 -13.57 -24.37
C ALA A 141 12.60 -12.93 -23.04
N ALA A 142 11.33 -12.49 -22.93
CA ALA A 142 10.81 -11.99 -21.65
C ALA A 142 10.57 -13.13 -20.65
N VAL A 143 10.14 -14.31 -21.13
CA VAL A 143 9.98 -15.53 -20.31
C VAL A 143 11.34 -16.08 -19.89
N ASP A 144 12.37 -15.94 -20.73
CA ASP A 144 13.74 -16.36 -20.43
C ASP A 144 14.29 -15.73 -19.14
N VAL A 145 13.88 -14.49 -18.82
CA VAL A 145 14.28 -13.80 -17.58
C VAL A 145 13.84 -14.59 -16.33
N TYR A 146 12.62 -15.14 -16.36
CA TYR A 146 12.09 -15.95 -15.26
C TYR A 146 12.79 -17.31 -15.17
N ARG A 147 13.14 -17.93 -16.32
CA ARG A 147 13.95 -19.16 -16.34
C ARG A 147 15.33 -18.91 -15.75
N ARG A 148 15.97 -17.81 -16.12
CA ARG A 148 17.26 -17.37 -15.55
C ARG A 148 17.16 -17.10 -14.04
N TRP A 149 16.08 -16.49 -13.58
CA TRP A 149 15.83 -16.31 -12.15
C TRP A 149 15.74 -17.68 -11.45
N GLN A 150 14.98 -18.62 -12.02
CA GLN A 150 14.83 -19.97 -11.45
C GLN A 150 16.18 -20.71 -11.37
N GLU A 151 16.98 -20.69 -12.43
CA GLU A 151 18.31 -21.32 -12.46
C GLU A 151 19.24 -20.76 -11.37
N ARG A 152 19.22 -19.44 -11.16
CA ARG A 152 20.03 -18.78 -10.11
C ARG A 152 19.54 -19.05 -8.69
N ASN A 153 18.28 -19.43 -8.52
CA ASN A 153 17.66 -19.70 -7.23
C ASN A 153 17.38 -21.20 -7.02
N GLY A 154 18.19 -22.07 -7.63
CA GLY A 154 18.19 -23.51 -7.35
C GLY A 154 16.93 -24.26 -7.81
N GLY A 155 16.14 -23.67 -8.70
CA GLY A 155 14.91 -24.30 -9.19
C GLY A 155 13.70 -24.15 -8.28
N GLU A 156 13.89 -23.66 -7.05
CA GLU A 156 12.84 -23.59 -6.04
C GLU A 156 11.89 -22.44 -6.34
N ARG A 157 10.60 -22.76 -6.45
CA ARG A 157 9.52 -21.80 -6.72
C ARG A 157 8.78 -21.44 -5.43
N ARG A 158 9.54 -21.11 -4.38
CA ARG A 158 9.03 -20.65 -3.09
C ARG A 158 9.72 -19.34 -2.73
N VAL A 159 8.96 -18.43 -2.14
CA VAL A 159 9.52 -17.19 -1.57
C VAL A 159 10.06 -17.57 -0.20
N ALA A 160 11.38 -17.53 -0.03
CA ALA A 160 12.04 -17.88 1.22
C ALA A 160 11.59 -16.91 2.32
N GLY A 161 11.11 -17.44 3.45
CA GLY A 161 10.61 -16.61 4.55
C GLY A 161 9.20 -16.05 4.35
N ALA A 162 8.54 -16.33 3.21
CA ALA A 162 7.16 -15.92 3.02
C ALA A 162 6.28 -16.54 4.10
N PRO A 163 5.43 -15.73 4.75
CA PRO A 163 4.47 -16.22 5.73
C PRO A 163 3.57 -17.27 5.07
N THR A 164 3.49 -18.45 5.66
CA THR A 164 2.49 -19.44 5.27
C THR A 164 1.18 -19.05 5.92
N ALA A 165 0.09 -19.00 5.15
CA ALA A 165 -1.25 -18.95 5.74
C ALA A 165 -1.42 -20.21 6.60
N GLY A 166 -1.37 -20.02 7.92
CA GLY A 166 -1.68 -21.05 8.92
C GLY A 166 -3.17 -21.31 8.99
#